data_AF-A7XA12-F1
#
_entry.id   AF-A7XA12-F1
#
_cell.length_a   1.000
_cell.length_b   1.000
_cell.length_c   1.000
_cell.angle_alpha   90.00
_cell.angle_beta   90.00
_cell.angle_gamma   90.00
#
_symmetry.space_group_name_H-M   'P 1'
#
loop_
_entity.id
_entity.type
_entity.pdbx_description
1 polymer ?
#
loop_
_entity_poly.entity_id
_entity_poly.type
_entity_poly.pdbx_seq_one_letter_code
_entity_poly.pdbx_strand_id
1 'polypeptide(L)'
;TVSVIGGVAEGSKQGRKAAWKFVKDNWEELHNRYQGGFLISRLIKLSVDGFANEKMAAEVKSFFESHQAPAAERTVQQCCENILLNAAWLKRDTDDIHQYLLQRKGPPTV
;
A
#
# COMPACT_ATOMS: atom_id res chain seq x y z
N THR A 1 -1.96 12.89 12.34
CA THR A 1 -2.92 12.06 11.57
C THR A 1 -2.23 11.24 10.49
N VAL A 2 -1.58 11.82 9.48
CA VAL A 2 -0.90 11.07 8.41
C VAL A 2 0.11 10.03 8.94
N SER A 3 0.99 10.42 9.87
CA SER A 3 2.01 9.50 10.43
C SER A 3 1.41 8.35 11.23
N VAL A 4 0.28 8.56 11.90
CA VAL A 4 -0.40 7.52 12.68
C VAL A 4 -1.06 6.51 11.75
N ILE A 5 -1.75 6.99 10.70
CA ILE A 5 -2.34 6.12 9.67
C ILE A 5 -1.25 5.31 8.97
N GLY A 6 -0.13 5.95 8.61
CA GLY A 6 1.03 5.25 8.04
C GLY A 6 1.62 4.19 8.96
N GLY A 7 1.83 4.52 10.25
CA GLY A 7 2.32 3.55 11.22
C GLY A 7 1.41 2.33 11.40
N VAL A 8 0.08 2.54 11.42
CA VAL A 8 -0.90 1.44 11.43
C VAL A 8 -0.82 0.63 10.13
N ALA A 9 -0.67 1.29 8.98
CA ALA A 9 -0.59 0.63 7.69
C ALA A 9 0.64 -0.28 7.56
N GLU A 10 1.79 0.17 8.08
CA GLU A 10 3.06 -0.55 8.01
C GLU A 10 3.20 -1.65 9.08
N GLY A 11 2.58 -1.48 10.25
CA GLY A 11 2.80 -2.36 11.39
C GLY A 11 2.26 -3.79 11.25
N SER A 12 1.24 -4.03 10.42
CA SER A 12 0.72 -5.39 10.19
C SER A 12 -0.17 -5.51 8.94
N LYS A 13 -0.43 -6.74 8.50
CA LYS A 13 -1.36 -7.03 7.39
C LYS A 13 -2.79 -6.54 7.70
N GLN A 14 -3.22 -6.70 8.94
CA GLN A 14 -4.53 -6.26 9.43
C GLN A 14 -4.57 -4.73 9.52
N GLY A 15 -3.52 -4.11 10.05
CA GLY A 15 -3.35 -2.67 10.13
C GLY A 15 -3.38 -2.01 8.75
N ARG A 16 -2.72 -2.59 7.75
CA ARG A 16 -2.77 -2.14 6.36
C ARG A 16 -4.19 -2.06 5.80
N LYS A 17 -4.97 -3.12 6.00
CA LYS A 17 -6.38 -3.15 5.57
C LYS A 17 -7.24 -2.14 6.32
N ALA A 18 -7.03 -2.01 7.63
CA ALA A 18 -7.77 -1.07 8.46
C ALA A 18 -7.46 0.39 8.11
N ALA A 19 -6.18 0.72 7.89
CA ALA A 19 -5.74 2.04 7.47
C ALA A 19 -6.35 2.44 6.12
N TRP A 20 -6.29 1.56 5.12
CA TRP A 20 -6.92 1.84 3.84
C TRP A 20 -8.44 1.99 3.94
N LYS A 21 -9.12 1.15 4.73
CA LYS A 21 -10.55 1.31 5.00
C LYS A 21 -10.85 2.68 5.62
N PHE A 22 -10.08 3.09 6.63
CA PHE A 22 -10.25 4.40 7.28
C PHE A 22 -10.08 5.56 6.28
N VAL A 23 -9.09 5.49 5.38
CA VAL A 23 -8.90 6.52 4.34
C VAL A 23 -10.12 6.60 3.43
N LYS A 24 -10.66 5.47 2.97
CA LYS A 24 -11.86 5.45 2.11
C LYS A 24 -13.09 6.00 2.83
N ASP A 25 -13.35 5.53 4.05
CA ASP A 25 -14.53 5.93 4.82
C ASP A 25 -14.55 7.42 5.16
N ASN A 26 -13.37 8.05 5.28
CA ASN A 26 -13.22 9.44 5.72
C ASN A 26 -12.58 10.33 4.64
N TRP A 27 -12.66 9.93 3.37
CA TRP A 27 -11.89 10.57 2.31
C TRP A 27 -12.22 12.06 2.15
N GLU A 28 -13.50 12.46 2.19
CA GLU A 28 -13.89 13.85 2.05
C GLU A 28 -13.27 14.75 3.13
N GLU A 29 -13.30 14.30 4.38
CA GLU A 29 -12.68 15.03 5.50
C GLU A 29 -11.16 15.13 5.33
N LEU A 30 -10.51 14.02 4.97
CA LEU A 30 -9.07 13.96 4.78
C LEU A 30 -8.62 14.83 3.60
N HIS A 31 -9.35 14.77 2.48
CA HIS A 31 -9.10 15.58 1.30
C HIS A 31 -9.29 17.07 1.60
N ASN A 32 -10.40 17.45 2.26
CA ASN A 32 -10.64 18.84 2.66
C ASN A 32 -9.61 19.34 3.69
N ARG A 33 -9.18 18.50 4.62
CA ARG A 33 -8.16 18.87 5.62
C ARG A 33 -6.80 19.15 5.01
N TYR A 34 -6.41 18.43 3.96
CA TYR A 34 -5.09 18.56 3.35
C TYR A 34 -5.08 19.38 2.05
N GLN A 35 -6.25 19.72 1.49
CA GLN A 35 -6.46 20.65 0.38
C GLN A 35 -5.51 20.45 -0.83
N GLY A 36 -5.16 19.21 -1.16
CA GLY A 36 -4.24 18.93 -2.26
C GLY A 36 -2.75 19.24 -1.96
N GLY A 37 -2.37 19.55 -0.73
CA GLY A 37 -0.97 19.71 -0.35
C GLY A 37 -0.22 18.37 -0.31
N PHE A 38 1.12 18.41 -0.16
CA PHE A 38 2.00 17.23 -0.12
C PHE A 38 1.53 16.09 0.83
N LEU A 39 0.83 16.45 1.91
CA LEU A 39 0.33 15.50 2.90
C LEU A 39 -0.74 14.55 2.35
N ILE A 40 -1.55 14.95 1.36
CA ILE A 40 -2.57 14.04 0.78
C ILE A 40 -1.87 12.94 -0.05
N SER A 41 -0.88 13.31 -0.86
CA SER A 41 -0.07 12.37 -1.63
C SER A 41 0.68 11.41 -0.71
N ARG A 42 1.28 11.94 0.37
CA ARG A 42 1.93 11.11 1.40
C ARG A 42 0.95 10.16 2.08
N LEU A 43 -0.26 10.63 2.42
CA LEU A 43 -1.28 9.80 3.06
C LEU A 43 -1.70 8.64 2.17
N ILE A 44 -1.97 8.91 0.89
CA ILE A 44 -2.33 7.88 -0.09
C ILE A 44 -1.21 6.84 -0.17
N LYS A 45 0.02 7.29 -0.41
CA LYS A 45 1.20 6.44 -0.55
C LYS A 45 1.36 5.48 0.63
N LEU A 46 1.39 6.01 1.86
CA LEU A 46 1.57 5.20 3.07
C LEU A 46 0.44 4.20 3.30
N SER A 47 -0.77 4.51 2.82
CA SER A 47 -1.94 3.67 3.02
C SER A 47 -1.99 2.47 2.08
N VAL A 48 -1.37 2.58 0.89
CA VAL A 48 -1.54 1.57 -0.18
C VAL A 48 -0.25 0.90 -0.65
N ASP A 49 0.93 1.50 -0.46
CA ASP A 49 2.19 1.01 -1.05
C ASP A 49 2.57 -0.42 -0.62
N GLY A 50 2.17 -0.85 0.58
CA GLY A 50 2.52 -2.19 1.06
C GLY A 50 1.57 -3.31 0.61
N PHE A 51 0.64 -3.04 -0.31
CA PHE A 51 -0.13 -4.11 -0.95
C PHE A 51 0.69 -4.76 -2.07
N ALA A 52 0.46 -6.06 -2.28
CA ALA A 52 1.12 -6.88 -3.30
C ALA A 52 0.08 -7.80 -3.98
N ASN A 53 -1.04 -7.21 -4.40
CA ASN A 53 -2.17 -7.93 -4.99
C ASN A 53 -2.82 -7.08 -6.08
N GLU A 54 -2.98 -7.66 -7.27
CA GLU A 54 -3.57 -6.98 -8.43
C GLU A 54 -4.97 -6.43 -8.16
N LYS A 55 -5.80 -7.14 -7.38
CA LYS A 55 -7.15 -6.65 -7.01
C LYS A 55 -7.09 -5.36 -6.19
N MET A 56 -6.05 -5.19 -5.36
CA MET A 56 -5.88 -3.95 -4.60
C MET A 56 -5.49 -2.78 -5.50
N ALA A 57 -4.63 -3.01 -6.50
CA ALA A 57 -4.31 -1.97 -7.48
C ALA A 57 -5.57 -1.51 -8.25
N ALA A 58 -6.41 -2.46 -8.66
CA ALA A 58 -7.70 -2.15 -9.30
C ALA A 58 -8.65 -1.37 -8.35
N GLU A 59 -8.76 -1.80 -7.09
CA GLU A 59 -9.58 -1.11 -6.09
C GLU A 59 -9.11 0.33 -5.85
N VAL A 60 -7.80 0.56 -5.69
CA VAL A 60 -7.22 1.89 -5.50
C VAL A 60 -7.51 2.77 -6.72
N LYS A 61 -7.31 2.23 -7.93
CA LYS A 61 -7.61 2.96 -9.17
C LYS A 61 -9.09 3.37 -9.24
N SER A 62 -10.02 2.45 -9.06
CA SER A 62 -11.46 2.73 -9.11
C SER A 62 -11.92 3.69 -8.02
N PHE A 63 -11.30 3.65 -6.84
CA PHE A 63 -11.59 4.61 -5.77
C PHE A 63 -11.27 6.04 -6.21
N PHE A 64 -10.09 6.28 -6.81
CA PHE A 64 -9.67 7.62 -7.24
C PHE A 64 -10.28 8.09 -8.57
N GLU A 65 -10.88 7.18 -9.36
CA GLU A 65 -11.73 7.56 -10.50
C GLU A 65 -13.00 8.31 -10.05
N SER A 66 -13.58 7.91 -8.91
CA SER A 66 -14.77 8.54 -8.31
C SER A 66 -14.44 9.64 -7.29
N HIS A 67 -13.24 9.61 -6.71
CA HIS A 67 -12.78 10.53 -5.68
C HIS A 67 -11.53 11.27 -6.16
N GLN A 68 -11.72 12.22 -7.06
CA GLN A 68 -10.59 12.90 -7.72
C GLN A 68 -9.71 13.64 -6.71
N ALA A 69 -8.40 13.42 -6.85
CA ALA A 69 -7.37 14.10 -6.09
C ALA A 69 -6.31 14.66 -7.08
N PRO A 70 -6.59 15.77 -7.80
CA PRO A 70 -5.71 16.24 -8.87
C PRO A 70 -4.25 16.43 -8.43
N ALA A 71 -4.03 16.91 -7.20
CA ALA A 71 -2.69 17.10 -6.65
C ALA A 71 -1.94 15.80 -6.32
N ALA A 72 -2.65 14.67 -6.26
CA ALA A 72 -2.09 13.35 -5.98
C ALA A 72 -2.22 12.38 -7.15
N GLU A 73 -2.70 12.81 -8.32
CA GLU A 73 -2.93 11.93 -9.48
C GLU A 73 -1.70 11.09 -9.83
N ARG A 74 -0.53 11.75 -9.96
CA ARG A 74 0.74 11.06 -10.20
C ARG A 74 1.06 10.05 -9.09
N THR A 75 0.79 10.41 -7.83
CA THR A 75 1.04 9.51 -6.70
C THR A 75 0.12 8.30 -6.74
N VAL A 76 -1.16 8.47 -7.09
CA VAL A 76 -2.10 7.35 -7.28
C VAL A 76 -1.60 6.40 -8.36
N GLN A 77 -1.17 6.93 -9.51
CA GLN A 77 -0.60 6.13 -10.60
C GLN A 77 0.62 5.32 -10.14
N GLN A 78 1.59 5.99 -9.51
CA GLN A 78 2.78 5.35 -8.96
C GLN A 78 2.46 4.29 -7.89
N CYS A 79 1.46 4.54 -7.04
CA CYS A 79 1.01 3.57 -6.05
C CYS A 79 0.44 2.31 -6.72
N CYS A 80 -0.40 2.47 -7.74
CA CYS A 80 -0.95 1.35 -8.51
C CYS A 80 0.18 0.54 -9.18
N GLU A 81 1.14 1.23 -9.81
CA GLU A 81 2.33 0.60 -10.39
C GLU A 81 3.13 -0.18 -9.34
N ASN A 82 3.40 0.42 -8.18
CA ASN A 82 4.12 -0.23 -7.08
C ASN A 82 3.41 -1.49 -6.59
N ILE A 83 2.08 -1.46 -6.42
CA ILE A 83 1.31 -2.63 -5.98
C ILE A 83 1.43 -3.77 -6.99
N LEU A 84 1.39 -3.46 -8.29
CA LEU A 84 1.55 -4.44 -9.36
C LEU A 84 2.99 -4.98 -9.40
N LEU A 85 4.00 -4.12 -9.23
CA LEU A 85 5.40 -4.53 -9.12
C LEU A 85 5.63 -5.45 -7.91
N ASN A 86 5.07 -5.12 -6.76
CA ASN A 86 5.12 -5.96 -5.57
C ASN A 86 4.46 -7.32 -5.80
N ALA A 87 3.30 -7.36 -6.48
CA ALA A 87 2.62 -8.60 -6.82
C ALA A 87 3.44 -9.46 -7.79
N ALA A 88 4.06 -8.84 -8.80
CA ALA A 88 4.93 -9.52 -9.76
C ALA A 88 6.19 -10.06 -9.08
N TRP A 89 6.82 -9.28 -8.20
CA TRP A 89 7.97 -9.69 -7.41
C TRP A 89 7.66 -10.87 -6.51
N LEU A 90 6.54 -10.80 -5.78
CA LEU A 90 6.06 -11.90 -4.95
C LEU A 90 5.83 -13.16 -5.79
N LYS A 91 5.13 -13.06 -6.93
CA LYS A 91 4.86 -14.20 -7.82
C LYS A 91 6.14 -14.84 -8.36
N ARG A 92 7.14 -14.02 -8.71
CA ARG A 92 8.40 -14.48 -9.28
C ARG A 92 9.29 -15.18 -8.24
N ASP A 93 9.41 -14.61 -7.05
CA ASP A 93 10.46 -14.97 -6.09
C ASP A 93 9.95 -15.84 -4.92
N THR A 94 8.63 -16.04 -4.77
CA THR A 94 8.05 -16.79 -3.63
C THR A 94 8.63 -18.20 -3.51
N ASP A 95 8.71 -18.95 -4.61
CA ASP A 95 9.15 -20.35 -4.56
C ASP A 95 10.63 -20.44 -4.19
N ASP A 96 11.48 -19.62 -4.82
CA ASP A 96 12.92 -19.59 -4.54
C ASP A 96 13.23 -19.18 -3.10
N ILE A 97 12.55 -18.13 -2.61
CA ILE A 97 12.68 -17.68 -1.22
C ILE A 97 12.20 -18.77 -0.26
N HIS A 98 11.09 -19.44 -0.58
CA HIS A 98 10.56 -20.52 0.24
C HIS A 98 11.54 -21.69 0.32
N GLN A 99 12.10 -22.13 -0.80
CA GLN A 99 13.11 -23.20 -0.81
C GLN A 99 14.36 -22.81 -0.03
N TYR A 100 14.87 -21.59 -0.23
CA TYR A 100 16.03 -21.08 0.50
C TYR A 100 15.80 -21.08 2.02
N LEU A 101 14.64 -20.61 2.48
CA LEU A 101 14.31 -20.57 3.90
C LEU A 101 14.12 -21.97 4.51
N LEU A 102 13.62 -22.94 3.74
CA LEU A 102 13.54 -24.33 4.18
C LEU A 102 14.92 -24.97 4.35
N GLN A 103 15.84 -24.74 3.41
CA GLN A 103 17.21 -25.24 3.47
C GLN A 103 17.97 -24.69 4.70
N ARG A 104 17.70 -23.44 5.08
CA ARG A 104 18.33 -22.80 6.25
C ARG A 104 17.80 -23.25 7.62
N LYS A 105 16.71 -24.04 7.69
CA LYS A 105 16.22 -24.56 8.98
C LYS A 105 17.08 -25.68 9.58
N GLY A 106 18.16 -26.11 8.90
CA GLY A 106 19.19 -26.95 9.52
C GLY A 106 20.09 -26.15 10.47
N PRO A 107 20.63 -26.76 11.55
CA PRO A 107 21.50 -26.06 12.49
C PRO A 107 22.76 -25.54 11.78
N PRO A 108 23.35 -24.41 12.24
CA PRO A 108 24.62 -23.94 11.70
C PRO A 108 25.66 -25.05 11.85
N THR A 109 26.28 -25.43 10.73
CA THR A 109 27.40 -26.37 10.72
C THR A 109 28.58 -25.67 11.36
N VAL A 110 28.88 -26.04 12.60
CA VAL A 110 30.13 -25.69 13.31
C VAL A 110 31.17 -26.75 13.00
#